data_AF-A0A0B7H008-F1
#
_entry.id   AF-A0A0B7H008-F1
#
_cell.length_a   1.000
_cell.length_b   1.000
_cell.length_c   1.000
_cell.angle_alpha   90.00
_cell.angle_beta   90.00
_cell.angle_gamma   90.00
#
_symmetry.space_group_name_H-M   'P 1'
#
loop_
_entity.id
_entity.type
_entity.pdbx_description
1 polymer ?
#
loop_
_entity_poly.entity_id
_entity_poly.type
_entity_poly.pdbx_seq_one_letter_code
_entity_poly.pdbx_strand_id
1 'polypeptide(L)'
;MTLLKEFRILVLFTTNALEYLQDKSLGMTRTEVLSKTGNSHLGHVFDDGPIDKGGLRYCINGASLLFIPYEEMAEKGYNDYLPYVK
;
A
#
# COMPACT_ATOMS: atom_id res chain seq x y z
N MET A 1 -21.45 17.13 3.84
CA MET A 1 -20.05 17.52 3.54
C MET A 1 -19.19 17.26 4.77
N THR A 2 -19.03 15.98 5.15
CA THR A 2 -18.25 15.59 6.32
C THR A 2 -17.85 14.13 6.16
N LEU A 3 -16.57 13.83 6.46
CA LEU A 3 -15.99 12.50 6.68
C LEU A 3 -15.55 11.70 5.44
N LEU A 4 -14.69 12.31 4.61
CA LEU A 4 -13.56 11.59 3.99
C LEU A 4 -12.26 11.96 4.74
N LYS A 5 -12.28 11.77 6.06
CA LYS A 5 -11.08 11.88 6.89
C LYS A 5 -10.26 10.61 6.70
N GLU A 6 -9.04 10.79 6.20
CA GLU A 6 -7.87 9.92 6.40
C GLU A 6 -7.63 8.77 5.41
N PHE A 7 -7.62 9.06 4.10
CA PHE A 7 -6.71 8.33 3.21
C PHE A 7 -5.29 8.89 3.38
N ARG A 8 -4.62 8.41 4.42
CA ARG A 8 -3.22 8.72 4.77
C ARG A 8 -2.31 7.69 4.08
N ILE A 9 -1.50 8.03 3.08
CA ILE A 9 -0.39 7.12 2.70
C ILE A 9 0.73 7.29 3.72
N LEU A 10 1.27 6.17 4.18
CA LEU A 10 2.63 5.70 3.86
C LEU A 10 3.06 4.74 4.94
N VAL A 11 2.40 3.58 4.95
CA VAL A 11 2.84 2.44 5.76
C VAL A 11 2.52 1.14 5.03
N LEU A 12 2.77 1.01 3.72
CA LEU A 12 2.60 -0.29 3.04
C LEU A 12 3.77 -1.27 3.27
N PHE A 13 4.81 -0.82 3.98
CA PHE A 13 6.05 -1.58 4.20
C PHE A 13 6.02 -2.43 5.48
N THR A 14 4.98 -2.35 6.32
CA THR A 14 4.85 -3.21 7.49
C THR A 14 4.04 -4.47 7.18
N THR A 15 4.31 -5.55 7.90
CA THR A 15 3.58 -6.83 7.75
C THR A 15 2.09 -6.73 8.09
N ASN A 16 1.69 -5.68 8.80
CA ASN A 16 0.29 -5.41 9.18
C ASN A 16 -0.39 -4.36 8.30
N ALA A 17 0.22 -3.97 7.19
CA ALA A 17 -0.34 -2.94 6.31
C ALA A 17 -1.37 -3.48 5.31
N LEU A 18 -1.17 -4.72 4.88
CA LEU A 18 -1.82 -5.29 3.70
C LEU A 18 -2.63 -6.53 4.06
N GLU A 19 -3.70 -6.72 3.29
CA GLU A 19 -4.46 -7.95 3.22
C GLU A 19 -4.52 -8.43 1.77
N TYR A 20 -4.54 -9.75 1.58
CA TYR A 20 -4.44 -10.39 0.28
C TYR A 20 -5.68 -11.24 0.02
N LEU A 21 -6.34 -11.00 -1.11
CA LEU A 21 -7.49 -11.79 -1.53
C LEU A 21 -7.24 -12.42 -2.89
N GLN A 22 -7.84 -13.59 -3.10
CA GLN A 22 -7.84 -14.23 -4.40
C GLN A 22 -8.83 -13.53 -5.32
N ASP A 23 -8.35 -13.02 -6.45
CA ASP A 23 -9.16 -12.38 -7.48
C ASP A 23 -9.24 -13.29 -8.72
N LYS A 24 -10.46 -13.66 -9.10
CA LYS A 24 -10.77 -14.48 -10.30
C LYS A 24 -11.42 -13.67 -11.42
N SER A 25 -11.38 -12.34 -11.33
CA SER A 25 -11.98 -11.45 -12.31
C SER A 25 -11.29 -11.58 -13.66
N LEU A 26 -12.03 -11.26 -14.73
CA LEU A 26 -11.53 -11.25 -16.11
C LEU A 26 -10.97 -12.61 -16.59
N GLY A 27 -11.36 -13.71 -15.95
CA GLY A 27 -10.87 -15.06 -16.30
C GLY A 27 -9.42 -15.32 -15.91
N MET A 28 -8.80 -14.46 -15.10
CA MET A 28 -7.44 -14.60 -14.60
C MET A 28 -7.44 -14.99 -13.13
N THR A 29 -6.38 -15.64 -12.64
CA THR A 29 -6.15 -15.80 -11.19
C THR A 29 -5.07 -14.82 -10.76
N ARG A 30 -5.43 -13.85 -9.91
CA ARG A 30 -4.54 -12.82 -9.40
C ARG A 30 -4.67 -12.72 -7.88
N THR A 31 -3.73 -12.01 -7.26
CA THR A 31 -3.81 -11.67 -5.84
C THR A 31 -4.10 -10.18 -5.71
N GLU A 32 -5.31 -9.85 -5.27
CA GLU A 32 -5.70 -8.49 -4.93
C GLU A 32 -5.04 -8.06 -3.63
N VAL A 33 -4.65 -6.78 -3.58
CA VAL A 33 -4.02 -6.14 -2.42
C VAL A 33 -4.97 -5.08 -1.88
N LEU A 34 -5.29 -5.20 -0.59
CA LEU A 34 -6.17 -4.30 0.16
C LEU A 34 -5.42 -3.65 1.32
N SER A 35 -5.85 -2.45 1.72
CA SER A 35 -5.37 -1.87 2.97
C SER A 35 -5.96 -2.64 4.16
N LYS A 36 -5.14 -3.14 5.09
CA LYS A 36 -5.64 -3.89 6.26
C LYS A 36 -6.55 -3.06 7.16
N THR A 37 -6.23 -1.78 7.35
CA THR A 37 -7.01 -0.90 8.26
C THR A 37 -8.30 -0.39 7.63
N GLY A 38 -8.28 -0.07 6.33
CA GLY A 38 -9.40 0.59 5.63
C GLY A 38 -10.18 -0.30 4.66
N ASN A 39 -9.77 -1.57 4.50
CA ASN A 39 -10.31 -2.52 3.52
C ASN A 39 -10.54 -1.94 2.11
N SER A 40 -9.70 -0.98 1.70
CA SER A 40 -9.81 -0.30 0.42
C SER A 40 -8.92 -0.97 -0.62
N HIS A 41 -9.41 -1.08 -1.85
CA HIS A 41 -8.66 -1.63 -2.97
C HIS A 41 -7.41 -0.78 -3.27
N LEU A 42 -6.25 -1.43 -3.25
CA LEU A 42 -4.98 -0.79 -3.58
C LEU A 42 -4.51 -1.23 -4.98
N GLY A 43 -4.63 -2.51 -5.32
CA GLY A 43 -4.19 -3.04 -6.60
C GLY A 43 -3.96 -4.55 -6.56
N HIS A 44 -2.86 -5.00 -7.17
CA HIS A 44 -2.52 -6.42 -7.26
C HIS A 44 -1.03 -6.66 -6.98
N VAL A 45 -0.69 -7.87 -6.52
CA VAL A 45 0.69 -8.35 -6.37
C VAL A 45 0.96 -9.51 -7.32
N PHE A 46 2.17 -9.54 -7.88
CA PHE A 46 2.65 -10.54 -8.82
C PHE A 46 4.03 -11.07 -8.38
N ASP A 47 4.39 -12.25 -8.86
CA ASP A 47 5.65 -12.97 -8.59
C ASP A 47 6.73 -12.74 -9.66
N ASP A 48 6.53 -11.74 -10.53
CA ASP A 48 7.43 -11.33 -11.62
C ASP A 48 8.27 -10.09 -11.27
N GLY A 49 8.50 -9.87 -9.97
CA GLY A 49 9.31 -8.76 -9.47
C GLY A 49 10.82 -9.03 -9.53
N PRO A 50 11.65 -8.02 -9.20
CA PRO A 50 13.10 -8.18 -9.13
C PRO A 50 13.52 -9.22 -8.10
N ILE A 51 14.27 -10.25 -8.54
CA ILE A 51 14.64 -11.40 -7.70
C ILE A 51 15.51 -10.97 -6.52
N ASP A 52 16.42 -10.01 -6.72
CA ASP A 52 17.29 -9.46 -5.67
C ASP A 52 16.54 -8.68 -4.58
N LYS A 53 15.25 -8.38 -4.81
CA LYS A 53 14.33 -7.71 -3.88
C LYS A 53 13.24 -8.63 -3.34
N GLY A 54 13.33 -9.94 -3.59
CA GLY A 54 12.36 -10.94 -3.12
C GLY A 54 11.35 -11.40 -4.17
N GLY A 55 11.46 -10.97 -5.42
CA GLY A 55 10.68 -11.49 -6.54
C GLY A 55 9.23 -11.02 -6.61
N LEU A 56 8.78 -10.14 -5.70
CA LEU A 56 7.40 -9.63 -5.69
C LEU A 56 7.29 -8.26 -6.34
N ARG A 57 6.23 -8.06 -7.13
CA ARG A 57 5.87 -6.79 -7.75
C ARG A 57 4.49 -6.33 -7.28
N TYR A 58 4.46 -5.29 -6.46
CA TYR A 58 3.24 -4.64 -6.00
C TYR A 58 2.83 -3.55 -6.98
N CYS A 59 1.74 -3.79 -7.73
CA CYS A 59 1.17 -2.84 -8.68
C CYS A 59 0.00 -2.12 -8.01
N ILE A 60 0.27 -0.96 -7.42
CA ILE A 60 -0.70 -0.17 -6.64
C ILE A 60 -1.19 1.03 -7.44
N ASN A 61 -2.49 1.31 -7.40
CA ASN A 61 -3.08 2.47 -8.03
C ASN A 61 -2.70 3.77 -7.30
N GLY A 62 -2.14 4.74 -8.01
CA GLY A 62 -1.82 6.06 -7.46
C GLY A 62 -3.03 6.83 -6.93
N ALA A 63 -4.24 6.57 -7.43
CA ALA A 63 -5.47 7.19 -6.91
C ALA A 63 -5.84 6.67 -5.51
N SER A 64 -5.37 5.48 -5.13
CA SER A 64 -5.56 4.91 -3.78
C SER A 64 -4.54 5.47 -2.78
N LEU A 65 -3.76 6.48 -3.19
CA LEU A 65 -2.54 6.92 -2.56
C LEU A 65 -2.45 8.48 -2.53
N LEU A 66 -2.43 9.10 -1.33
CA LEU A 66 -1.86 10.43 -0.96
C LEU A 66 -0.37 10.50 -0.51
N PHE A 67 0.59 10.92 -1.35
CA PHE A 67 2.02 10.98 -0.97
C PHE A 67 2.32 11.96 0.18
N ILE A 68 3.21 11.59 1.10
CA ILE A 68 3.70 12.44 2.20
C ILE A 68 5.21 12.64 2.04
N PRO A 69 5.69 13.88 1.77
CA PRO A 69 7.12 14.18 1.73
C PRO A 69 7.82 13.87 3.05
N TYR A 70 9.08 13.44 3.00
CA TYR A 70 9.85 13.04 4.18
C TYR A 70 9.94 14.16 5.22
N GLU A 71 10.10 15.39 4.77
CA GLU A 71 10.21 16.58 5.60
C GLU A 71 8.92 16.88 6.38
N GLU A 72 7.77 16.49 5.83
CA GLU A 72 6.44 16.69 6.44
C GLU A 72 6.00 15.50 7.31
N MET A 73 6.69 14.36 7.25
CA MET A 73 6.28 13.15 7.97
C MET A 73 6.24 13.38 9.48
N ALA A 74 7.25 14.05 10.04
CA ALA A 74 7.34 14.28 11.48
C ALA A 74 6.19 15.16 11.99
N GLU A 75 5.91 16.25 11.28
CA GLU A 75 4.86 17.22 11.61
C GLU A 75 3.46 16.61 11.51
N LYS A 76 3.25 15.71 10.54
CA LYS A 76 1.97 15.00 10.35
C LYS A 76 1.80 13.76 11.23
N GLY A 77 2.77 13.48 12.12
CA GLY A 77 2.71 12.41 13.12
C GLY A 77 3.18 11.04 12.63
N TYR A 78 4.03 10.96 11.60
CA TYR A 78 4.61 9.72 11.06
C TYR A 78 6.06 9.49 11.49
N ASN A 79 6.45 9.96 12.68
CA ASN A 79 7.82 9.84 13.19
C ASN A 79 8.31 8.38 13.25
N ASP A 80 7.42 7.46 13.65
CA ASP A 80 7.71 6.03 13.77
C ASP A 80 8.10 5.37 12.43
N TYR A 81 7.80 6.04 11.32
CA TYR A 81 7.99 5.54 9.97
C TYR A 81 9.21 6.14 9.25
N LEU A 82 9.86 7.15 9.83
CA LEU A 82 11.08 7.75 9.27
C LEU A 82 12.22 6.74 9.01
N PRO A 83 12.44 5.70 9.84
CA PRO A 83 13.50 4.71 9.61
C PRO A 83 13.30 3.84 8.37
N TYR A 84 12.11 3.82 7.75
CA TYR A 84 11.84 3.01 6.56
C TYR A 84 12.06 3.77 5.24
N VAL A 85 12.35 5.07 5.32
CA VAL A 85 12.54 5.93 4.15
C VAL A 85 14.01 6.23 3.86
N LYS A 86 14.86 6.25 4.89
CA LYS A 86 16.29 6.56 4.80
C LYS A 86 17.17 5.36 5.08
#